data_AF-A0A2U8E3Y1-F1
#
_entry.id   AF-A0A2U8E3Y1-F1
#
_cell.length_a   1.000
_cell.length_b   1.000
_cell.length_c   1.000
_cell.angle_alpha   90.00
_cell.angle_beta   90.00
_cell.angle_gamma   90.00
#
_symmetry.space_group_name_H-M   'P 1'
#
loop_
_entity.id
_entity.type
_entity.pdbx_description
1 polymer ?
#
loop_
_entity_poly.entity_id
_entity_poly.type
_entity_poly.pdbx_seq_one_letter_code
_entity_poly.pdbx_strand_id
1 'polypeptide(L)'
;MSTVINEYLFTIRGRPALFKRSMFCGELLATERGVCPFSHTGYRSLAGHTRLPIDQPDTRHPTEIVTQNFLESIAAENDRQREAALREARKTVRRCSRNRLPAPTSVGIDADEAVLHGYFATDAQRTELWQTAYLLYHELAESDKYTPDKLAATAHWDEEICHHWMEHVQGKLALLRRLMSGDFSIEAFSQGIPLGLCSGYFDLPPKPGGEPMIVIPTIIAEMAFEIDELEADSATESQMNEADDDEDDTDDIEESELDSIPTPETPEIEQLRLF
;
A
#
# COMPACT_ATOMS: atom_id res chain seq x y z
N MET A 1 3.65 31.99 -31.01
CA MET A 1 3.97 30.61 -30.60
C MET A 1 3.48 30.45 -29.17
N SER A 2 2.45 29.64 -28.93
CA SER A 2 1.94 29.38 -27.58
C SER A 2 2.83 28.33 -26.93
N THR A 3 3.43 28.64 -25.78
CA THR A 3 4.19 27.70 -24.99
C THR A 3 3.22 26.70 -24.37
N VAL A 4 3.25 25.44 -24.80
CA VAL A 4 2.48 24.38 -24.16
C VAL A 4 3.08 24.18 -22.77
N ILE A 5 2.34 24.56 -21.74
CA ILE A 5 2.73 24.30 -20.36
C ILE A 5 2.49 22.79 -20.12
N ASN A 6 3.55 22.06 -19.84
CA ASN A 6 3.52 20.61 -19.61
C ASN A 6 3.43 20.23 -18.14
N GLU A 7 3.56 21.20 -17.24
CA GLU A 7 3.66 21.00 -15.80
C GLU A 7 2.84 22.07 -15.07
N TYR A 8 2.04 21.63 -14.09
CA TYR A 8 1.13 22.50 -13.38
C TYR A 8 1.13 22.19 -11.89
N LEU A 9 1.25 23.24 -11.08
CA LEU A 9 1.25 23.11 -9.63
C LEU A 9 -0.15 23.32 -9.09
N PHE A 10 -0.68 22.32 -8.41
CA PHE A 10 -1.92 22.36 -7.65
C PHE A 10 -1.62 22.51 -6.16
N THR A 11 -2.61 22.99 -5.41
CA THR A 11 -2.60 22.92 -3.95
C THR A 11 -3.78 22.07 -3.50
N ILE A 12 -3.52 21.01 -2.75
CA ILE A 12 -4.54 20.10 -2.23
C ILE A 12 -4.35 20.06 -0.71
N ARG A 13 -5.37 20.47 0.04
CA ARG A 13 -5.31 20.58 1.50
C ARG A 13 -4.07 21.33 2.03
N GLY A 14 -3.70 22.40 1.33
CA GLY A 14 -2.55 23.24 1.68
C GLY A 14 -1.18 22.67 1.28
N ARG A 15 -1.12 21.58 0.50
CA ARG A 15 0.14 20.99 0.03
C ARG A 15 0.31 21.06 -1.49
N PRO A 16 1.52 21.36 -1.99
CA PRO A 16 1.82 21.43 -3.41
C PRO A 16 1.84 20.04 -4.07
N ALA A 17 1.17 19.92 -5.21
CA ALA A 17 1.13 18.72 -6.04
C ALA A 17 1.44 19.07 -7.49
N LEU A 18 2.38 18.37 -8.12
CA LEU A 18 2.76 18.63 -9.50
C LEU A 18 1.97 17.72 -10.43
N PHE A 19 1.16 18.28 -11.31
CA PHE A 19 0.64 17.57 -12.44
C PHE A 19 1.60 17.69 -13.61
N LYS A 20 2.01 16.56 -14.16
CA LYS A 20 2.84 16.49 -15.36
C LYS A 20 2.06 15.85 -16.49
N ARG A 21 1.99 16.52 -17.64
CA ARG A 21 1.35 15.97 -18.83
C ARG A 21 2.18 14.81 -19.37
N SER A 22 1.52 13.71 -19.70
CA SER A 22 2.14 12.52 -20.29
C SER A 22 1.25 11.97 -21.42
N MET A 23 1.76 10.98 -22.15
CA MET A 23 0.99 10.24 -23.16
C MET A 23 -0.26 9.55 -22.59
N PHE A 24 -0.33 9.35 -21.27
CA PHE A 24 -1.45 8.75 -20.55
C PHE A 24 -2.33 9.80 -19.86
N CYS A 25 -2.49 10.95 -20.50
CA CYS A 25 -3.26 12.10 -20.02
C CYS A 25 -2.73 12.80 -18.75
N GLY A 26 -1.57 12.38 -18.25
CA GLY A 26 -0.82 13.00 -17.17
C GLY A 26 -0.80 12.23 -15.85
N GLU A 27 0.05 12.69 -14.95
CA GLU A 27 0.34 12.10 -13.65
C GLU A 27 0.40 13.17 -12.55
N LEU A 28 0.01 12.80 -11.33
CA LEU A 28 0.13 13.66 -10.14
C LEU A 28 1.32 13.21 -9.29
N LEU A 29 2.35 14.04 -9.24
CA LEU A 29 3.62 13.81 -8.57
C LEU A 29 3.71 14.61 -7.28
N ALA A 30 4.27 13.98 -6.25
CA ALA A 30 4.60 14.67 -5.02
C ALA A 30 5.76 15.62 -5.31
N THR A 31 5.78 16.78 -4.64
CA THR A 31 6.84 17.78 -4.83
C THR A 31 7.85 17.79 -3.69
N GLU A 32 7.46 17.21 -2.56
CA GLU A 32 8.25 17.08 -1.34
C GLU A 32 7.85 15.79 -0.61
N ARG A 33 8.73 15.31 0.25
CA ARG A 33 8.43 14.22 1.18
C ARG A 33 7.31 14.63 2.13
N GLY A 34 6.42 13.72 2.50
CA GLY A 34 5.34 14.02 3.45
C GLY A 34 3.94 13.68 2.99
N VAL A 35 2.96 14.24 3.71
CA VAL A 35 1.53 14.08 3.42
C VAL A 35 1.28 14.34 1.95
N CYS A 36 0.94 13.28 1.24
CA CYS A 36 0.53 13.38 -0.15
C CYS A 36 -0.85 12.75 -0.30
N PRO A 37 -1.80 13.47 -0.91
CA PRO A 37 -3.16 12.96 -1.08
C PRO A 37 -3.30 11.93 -2.21
N PHE A 38 -2.22 11.54 -2.88
CA PHE A 38 -2.22 10.56 -3.97
C PHE A 38 -1.12 9.51 -3.75
N SER A 39 -1.17 8.43 -4.55
CA SER A 39 -0.43 7.16 -4.37
C SER A 39 0.97 7.27 -3.76
N HIS A 40 1.35 6.27 -2.96
CA HIS A 40 2.71 6.11 -2.42
C HIS A 40 3.79 6.02 -3.51
N THR A 41 3.43 5.61 -4.73
CA THR A 41 4.34 5.66 -5.87
C THR A 41 4.37 7.01 -6.56
N GLY A 42 3.46 7.95 -6.24
CA GLY A 42 3.31 9.20 -6.98
C GLY A 42 2.81 9.02 -8.42
N TYR A 43 2.38 7.82 -8.83
CA TYR A 43 1.96 7.54 -10.21
C TYR A 43 0.50 7.07 -10.24
N ARG A 44 -0.45 8.01 -10.14
CA ARG A 44 -1.80 7.72 -10.67
C ARG A 44 -1.87 8.27 -12.08
N SER A 45 -1.87 7.34 -13.05
CA SER A 45 -2.31 7.66 -14.41
C SER A 45 -3.72 8.25 -14.33
N LEU A 46 -3.88 9.47 -14.83
CA LEU A 46 -5.17 10.15 -14.83
C LEU A 46 -5.99 9.85 -16.08
N ALA A 47 -5.56 8.91 -16.93
CA ALA A 47 -6.17 8.57 -18.22
C ALA A 47 -7.70 8.34 -18.16
N GLY A 48 -8.23 7.79 -17.06
CA GLY A 48 -9.67 7.57 -16.88
C GLY A 48 -10.46 8.77 -16.35
N HIS A 49 -9.79 9.83 -15.91
CA HIS A 49 -10.40 10.97 -15.19
C HIS A 49 -10.21 12.31 -15.89
N THR A 50 -9.20 12.41 -16.75
CA THR A 50 -9.01 13.56 -17.62
C THR A 50 -9.84 13.39 -18.89
N ARG A 51 -10.69 14.37 -19.21
CA ARG A 51 -11.46 14.40 -20.47
C ARG A 51 -10.60 14.85 -21.66
N LEU A 52 -9.35 14.39 -21.71
CA LEU A 52 -8.40 14.74 -22.77
C LEU A 52 -8.49 13.71 -23.90
N PRO A 53 -8.89 14.10 -25.11
CA PRO A 53 -8.67 13.27 -26.29
C PRO A 53 -7.16 13.16 -26.53
N ILE A 54 -6.65 11.93 -26.72
CA ILE A 54 -5.22 11.63 -26.96
C ILE A 54 -4.67 12.43 -28.16
N ASP A 55 -5.54 12.79 -29.11
CA ASP A 55 -5.14 13.35 -30.41
C ASP A 55 -5.39 14.86 -30.59
N GLN A 56 -5.76 15.61 -29.55
CA GLN A 56 -5.95 17.05 -29.68
C GLN A 56 -4.77 17.86 -29.11
N PRO A 57 -4.16 18.78 -29.89
CA PRO A 57 -3.22 19.77 -29.37
C PRO A 57 -3.98 20.72 -28.44
N ASP A 58 -4.02 20.34 -27.17
CA ASP A 58 -4.96 20.93 -26.23
C ASP A 58 -4.54 22.33 -25.79
N THR A 59 -5.42 23.30 -26.02
CA THR A 59 -5.31 24.70 -25.59
C THR A 59 -6.07 24.96 -24.27
N ARG A 60 -6.68 23.91 -23.70
CA ARG A 60 -7.49 23.99 -22.49
C ARG A 60 -6.67 24.24 -21.23
N HIS A 61 -7.28 24.97 -20.31
CA HIS A 61 -6.69 25.30 -19.02
C HIS A 61 -6.63 24.04 -18.12
N PRO A 62 -5.58 23.84 -17.30
CA PRO A 62 -5.39 22.67 -16.41
C PRO A 62 -6.55 22.34 -15.49
N THR A 63 -7.28 23.36 -15.06
CA THR A 63 -8.46 23.24 -14.20
C THR A 63 -9.63 22.56 -14.91
N GLU A 64 -9.61 22.50 -16.25
CA GLU A 64 -10.56 21.73 -17.07
C GLU A 64 -10.13 20.26 -17.22
N ILE A 65 -8.88 19.94 -16.86
CA ILE A 65 -8.27 18.61 -16.97
C ILE A 65 -8.46 17.84 -15.65
N VAL A 66 -8.21 18.50 -14.51
CA VAL A 66 -8.30 17.91 -13.17
C VAL A 66 -9.10 18.84 -12.26
N THR A 67 -10.23 18.36 -11.75
CA THR A 67 -11.09 19.17 -10.86
C THR A 67 -10.64 19.08 -9.40
N GLN A 68 -10.87 20.14 -8.62
CA GLN A 68 -10.60 20.15 -7.18
C GLN A 68 -11.35 19.01 -6.45
N ASN A 69 -12.61 18.76 -6.80
CA ASN A 69 -13.41 17.69 -6.19
C ASN A 69 -12.81 16.30 -6.40
N PHE A 70 -12.22 16.06 -7.57
CA PHE A 70 -11.53 14.81 -7.87
C PHE A 70 -10.24 14.67 -7.05
N LEU A 71 -9.47 15.74 -6.91
CA LEU A 71 -8.27 15.75 -6.07
C LEU A 71 -8.60 15.48 -4.59
N GLU A 72 -9.69 16.06 -4.09
CA GLU A 72 -10.17 15.83 -2.73
C GLU A 72 -10.71 14.41 -2.52
N SER A 73 -11.33 13.79 -3.54
CA SER A 73 -11.79 12.41 -3.41
C SER A 73 -10.64 11.40 -3.35
N ILE A 74 -9.56 11.63 -4.12
CA ILE A 74 -8.33 10.82 -4.02
C ILE A 74 -7.69 11.02 -2.64
N ALA A 75 -7.66 12.26 -2.14
CA ALA A 75 -7.14 12.55 -0.80
C ALA A 75 -7.87 11.76 0.28
N ALA A 76 -9.20 11.78 0.24
CA ALA A 76 -10.06 11.08 1.20
C ALA A 76 -9.92 9.55 1.13
N GLU A 77 -9.74 8.99 -0.08
CA GLU A 77 -9.47 7.55 -0.23
C GLU A 77 -8.15 7.15 0.42
N ASN A 78 -7.08 7.93 0.20
CA ASN A 78 -5.78 7.65 0.82
C ASN A 78 -5.83 7.79 2.35
N ASP A 79 -6.60 8.74 2.89
CA ASP A 79 -6.84 8.82 4.34
C ASP A 79 -7.46 7.53 4.87
N ARG A 80 -8.53 7.05 4.21
CA ARG A 80 -9.23 5.83 4.61
C ARG A 80 -8.30 4.61 4.57
N GLN A 81 -7.48 4.49 3.54
CA GLN A 81 -6.51 3.40 3.42
C GLN A 81 -5.45 3.46 4.52
N ARG A 82 -4.91 4.65 4.82
CA ARG A 82 -3.96 4.85 5.94
C ARG A 82 -4.57 4.44 7.28
N GLU A 83 -5.81 4.86 7.55
CA GLU A 83 -6.53 4.51 8.77
C GLU A 83 -6.78 3.01 8.88
N ALA A 84 -7.16 2.36 7.77
CA ALA A 84 -7.33 0.92 7.72
C ALA A 84 -6.03 0.17 7.98
N ALA A 85 -4.93 0.57 7.34
CA ALA A 85 -3.60 -0.02 7.54
C ALA A 85 -3.14 0.11 9.00
N LEU A 86 -3.30 1.30 9.60
CA LEU A 86 -2.96 1.52 11.01
C LEU A 86 -3.82 0.66 11.94
N ARG A 87 -5.12 0.53 11.66
CA ARG A 87 -6.05 -0.29 12.45
C ARG A 87 -5.65 -1.76 12.42
N GLU A 88 -5.38 -2.31 11.24
CA GLU A 88 -4.98 -3.72 11.11
C GLU A 88 -3.60 -3.96 11.73
N ALA A 89 -2.62 -3.08 11.52
CA ALA A 89 -1.31 -3.20 12.16
C ALA A 89 -1.41 -3.19 13.70
N ARG A 90 -2.22 -2.31 14.29
CA ARG A 90 -2.47 -2.28 15.74
C ARG A 90 -3.14 -3.56 16.24
N LYS A 91 -4.12 -4.07 15.50
CA LYS A 91 -4.80 -5.34 15.82
C LYS A 91 -3.83 -6.50 15.79
N THR A 92 -2.88 -6.51 14.85
CA THR A 92 -1.83 -7.54 14.78
C THR A 92 -0.83 -7.42 15.92
N VAL A 93 -0.39 -6.21 16.30
CA VAL A 93 0.43 -6.00 17.52
C VAL A 93 -0.27 -6.58 18.75
N ARG A 94 -1.58 -6.31 18.92
CA ARG A 94 -2.39 -6.86 20.02
C ARG A 94 -2.51 -8.39 19.99
N ARG A 95 -2.52 -9.00 18.81
CA ARG A 95 -2.55 -10.47 18.67
C ARG A 95 -1.21 -11.08 19.09
N CYS A 96 -0.10 -10.48 18.65
CA CYS A 96 1.25 -10.91 19.03
C CYS A 96 1.46 -10.86 20.55
N SER A 97 1.01 -9.80 21.22
CA SER A 97 1.15 -9.63 22.68
C SER A 97 0.29 -10.60 23.49
N ARG A 98 -0.83 -11.06 22.94
CA ARG A 98 -1.72 -12.07 23.56
C ARG A 98 -1.26 -13.51 23.33
N ASN A 99 -0.03 -13.73 22.87
CA ASN A 99 0.53 -15.05 22.52
C ASN A 99 -0.33 -15.86 21.54
N ARG A 100 -1.18 -15.18 20.75
CA ARG A 100 -1.71 -15.80 19.53
C ARG A 100 -0.54 -15.78 18.54
N LEU A 101 -0.34 -16.86 17.78
CA LEU A 101 0.67 -16.95 16.73
C LEU A 101 0.02 -16.54 15.40
N PRO A 102 -0.08 -15.23 15.07
CA PRO A 102 -0.45 -14.86 13.71
C PRO A 102 0.62 -15.40 12.75
N ALA A 103 0.18 -15.75 11.54
CA ALA A 103 1.08 -16.21 10.50
C ALA A 103 2.19 -15.16 10.28
N PRO A 104 3.47 -15.55 10.24
CA PRO A 104 4.61 -14.64 10.09
C PRO A 104 4.47 -13.74 8.87
N THR A 105 3.96 -14.29 7.77
CA THR A 105 3.67 -13.54 6.53
C THR A 105 2.66 -12.43 6.75
N SER A 106 1.57 -12.67 7.50
CA SER A 106 0.56 -11.65 7.79
C SER A 106 1.13 -10.51 8.63
N VAL A 107 1.95 -10.83 9.64
CA VAL A 107 2.65 -9.82 10.45
C VAL A 107 3.57 -8.97 9.57
N GLY A 108 4.29 -9.61 8.65
CA GLY A 108 5.16 -8.91 7.69
C GLY A 108 4.38 -8.00 6.73
N ILE A 109 3.24 -8.46 6.20
CA ILE A 109 2.37 -7.66 5.32
C ILE A 109 1.85 -6.42 6.05
N ASP A 110 1.31 -6.57 7.27
CA ASP A 110 0.78 -5.45 8.04
C ASP A 110 1.88 -4.43 8.39
N ALA A 111 3.11 -4.91 8.66
CA ALA A 111 4.26 -4.03 8.89
C ALA A 111 4.67 -3.28 7.62
N ASP A 112 4.74 -3.96 6.47
CA ASP A 112 5.08 -3.38 5.17
C ASP A 112 4.07 -2.30 4.77
N GLU A 113 2.76 -2.59 4.89
CA GLU A 113 1.68 -1.64 4.62
C GLU A 113 1.75 -0.41 5.53
N ALA A 114 2.01 -0.61 6.83
CA ALA A 114 2.15 0.50 7.76
C ALA A 114 3.36 1.39 7.42
N VAL A 115 4.50 0.83 7.04
CA VAL A 115 5.67 1.61 6.56
C VAL A 115 5.30 2.39 5.30
N LEU A 116 4.68 1.72 4.33
CA LEU A 116 4.32 2.27 3.03
C LEU A 116 3.41 3.48 3.16
N HIS A 117 2.34 3.33 3.95
CA HIS A 117 1.40 4.40 4.24
C HIS A 117 2.04 5.54 5.02
N GLY A 118 3.06 5.27 5.85
CA GLY A 118 3.75 6.27 6.66
C GLY A 118 4.64 7.23 5.86
N TYR A 119 5.17 6.82 4.70
CA TYR A 119 5.96 7.71 3.84
C TYR A 119 5.17 8.99 3.50
N PHE A 120 3.90 8.83 3.12
CA PHE A 120 3.04 9.93 2.68
C PHE A 120 1.95 10.31 3.68
N ALA A 121 2.17 10.05 4.97
CA ALA A 121 1.26 10.41 6.05
C ALA A 121 1.64 11.75 6.72
N THR A 122 0.75 12.27 7.58
CA THR A 122 1.06 13.42 8.47
C THR A 122 2.12 13.02 9.47
N ASP A 123 2.82 13.97 10.08
CA ASP A 123 3.88 13.63 11.04
C ASP A 123 3.31 12.84 12.23
N ALA A 124 2.10 13.18 12.68
CA ALA A 124 1.37 12.42 13.71
C ALA A 124 1.04 10.99 13.25
N GLN A 125 0.39 10.84 12.09
CA GLN A 125 0.05 9.51 11.55
C GLN A 125 1.29 8.67 11.23
N ARG A 126 2.34 9.27 10.68
CA ARG A 126 3.63 8.63 10.39
C ARG A 126 4.25 8.08 11.66
N THR A 127 4.23 8.87 12.73
CA THR A 127 4.70 8.44 14.06
C THR A 127 3.99 7.15 14.47
N GLU A 128 2.66 7.14 14.43
CA GLU A 128 1.86 5.98 14.83
C GLU A 128 2.08 4.76 13.92
N LEU A 129 2.09 4.97 12.60
CA LEU A 129 2.31 3.91 11.60
C LEU A 129 3.68 3.28 11.74
N TRP A 130 4.74 4.08 11.80
CA TRP A 130 6.11 3.58 11.88
C TRP A 130 6.43 2.99 13.25
N GLN A 131 5.90 3.53 14.35
CA GLN A 131 6.02 2.86 15.66
C GLN A 131 5.32 1.51 15.67
N THR A 132 4.13 1.40 15.05
CA THR A 132 3.41 0.13 14.96
C THR A 132 4.17 -0.88 14.10
N ALA A 133 4.64 -0.47 12.92
CA ALA A 133 5.47 -1.31 12.06
C ALA A 133 6.76 -1.76 12.76
N TYR A 134 7.40 -0.86 13.52
CA TYR A 134 8.59 -1.18 14.32
C TYR A 134 8.33 -2.31 15.29
N LEU A 135 7.21 -2.26 16.02
CA LEU A 135 6.84 -3.31 16.97
C LEU A 135 6.58 -4.65 16.27
N LEU A 136 5.96 -4.63 15.09
CA LEU A 136 5.71 -5.85 14.30
C LEU A 136 7.02 -6.48 13.79
N TYR A 137 7.91 -5.69 13.18
CA TYR A 137 9.21 -6.21 12.75
C TYR A 137 10.09 -6.63 13.93
N HIS A 138 10.03 -5.91 15.06
CA HIS A 138 10.74 -6.30 16.27
C HIS A 138 10.22 -7.64 16.81
N GLU A 139 8.90 -7.86 16.84
CA GLU A 139 8.34 -9.17 17.19
C GLU A 139 8.84 -10.25 16.22
N LEU A 140 8.82 -10.01 14.90
CA LEU A 140 9.31 -10.99 13.94
C LEU A 140 10.81 -11.30 14.09
N ALA A 141 11.63 -10.29 14.37
CA ALA A 141 13.09 -10.41 14.43
C ALA A 141 13.61 -10.99 15.76
N GLU A 142 12.96 -10.66 16.89
CA GLU A 142 13.50 -10.90 18.23
C GLU A 142 12.66 -11.91 19.04
N SER A 143 11.44 -12.24 18.62
CA SER A 143 10.58 -13.18 19.33
C SER A 143 11.04 -14.61 19.10
N ASP A 144 11.05 -15.40 20.18
CA ASP A 144 11.34 -16.83 20.10
C ASP A 144 10.30 -17.59 19.27
N LYS A 145 9.13 -16.99 19.01
CA LYS A 145 8.04 -17.57 18.20
C LYS A 145 8.40 -17.72 16.72
N TYR A 146 9.29 -16.89 16.21
CA TYR A 146 9.61 -16.77 14.78
C TYR A 146 11.04 -17.22 14.46
N THR A 147 11.56 -18.22 15.17
CA THR A 147 12.86 -18.82 14.84
C THR A 147 12.77 -19.63 13.53
N PRO A 148 13.86 -19.78 12.74
CA PRO A 148 13.87 -20.57 11.51
C PRO A 148 13.26 -21.96 11.67
N ASP A 149 13.58 -22.67 12.75
CA ASP A 149 13.01 -23.99 13.07
C ASP A 149 11.47 -23.96 13.20
N LYS A 150 10.94 -22.94 13.89
CA LYS A 150 9.48 -22.80 14.09
C LYS A 150 8.80 -22.35 12.80
N LEU A 151 9.46 -21.52 11.99
CA LEU A 151 8.97 -21.09 10.68
C LEU A 151 8.91 -22.27 9.70
N ALA A 152 9.97 -23.08 9.62
CA ALA A 152 10.00 -24.28 8.78
C ALA A 152 8.88 -25.26 9.15
N ALA A 153 8.60 -25.41 10.46
CA ALA A 153 7.53 -26.26 10.96
C ALA A 153 6.11 -25.72 10.68
N THR A 154 5.92 -24.40 10.59
CA THR A 154 4.59 -23.77 10.50
C THR A 154 4.23 -23.27 9.11
N ALA A 155 5.20 -22.78 8.34
CA ALA A 155 5.02 -22.23 7.01
C ALA A 155 5.40 -23.22 5.89
N HIS A 156 5.94 -24.40 6.24
CA HIS A 156 6.48 -25.38 5.29
C HIS A 156 7.53 -24.81 4.34
N TRP A 157 8.24 -23.78 4.78
CA TRP A 157 9.38 -23.22 4.06
C TRP A 157 10.61 -24.08 4.30
N ASP A 158 11.48 -24.16 3.30
CA ASP A 158 12.80 -24.71 3.52
C ASP A 158 13.63 -23.79 4.44
N GLU A 159 14.71 -24.35 4.98
CA GLU A 159 15.58 -23.66 5.92
C GLU A 159 16.23 -22.41 5.29
N GLU A 160 16.59 -22.50 4.00
CA GLU A 160 17.20 -21.40 3.24
C GLU A 160 16.25 -20.20 3.09
N ILE A 161 14.97 -20.44 2.74
CA ILE A 161 13.92 -19.42 2.68
C ILE A 161 13.68 -18.83 4.07
N CYS A 162 13.66 -19.64 5.12
CA CYS A 162 13.48 -19.13 6.49
C CYS A 162 14.60 -18.16 6.88
N HIS A 163 15.86 -18.52 6.61
CA HIS A 163 17.01 -17.65 6.86
C HIS A 163 16.93 -16.36 6.05
N HIS A 164 16.67 -16.48 4.75
CA HIS A 164 16.58 -15.33 3.86
C HIS A 164 15.44 -14.37 4.27
N TRP A 165 14.29 -14.91 4.66
CA TRP A 165 13.16 -14.12 5.15
C TRP A 165 13.50 -13.38 6.45
N MET A 166 14.18 -14.04 7.39
CA MET A 166 14.62 -13.42 8.64
C MET A 166 15.64 -12.30 8.40
N GLU A 167 16.60 -12.50 7.48
CA GLU A 167 17.54 -11.45 7.05
C GLU A 167 16.79 -10.25 6.46
N HIS A 168 15.77 -10.50 5.63
CA HIS A 168 14.91 -9.45 5.10
C HIS A 168 14.16 -8.67 6.18
N VAL A 169 13.59 -9.36 7.18
CA VAL A 169 12.92 -8.73 8.32
C VAL A 169 13.90 -7.86 9.11
N GLN A 170 15.11 -8.38 9.41
CA GLN A 170 16.14 -7.63 10.13
C GLN A 170 16.59 -6.39 9.35
N GLY A 171 16.75 -6.51 8.02
CA GLY A 171 17.06 -5.39 7.14
C GLY A 171 15.97 -4.30 7.18
N LYS A 172 14.69 -4.69 7.11
CA LYS A 172 13.55 -3.77 7.21
C LYS A 172 13.48 -3.09 8.59
N LEU A 173 13.72 -3.83 9.67
CA LEU A 173 13.77 -3.26 11.03
C LEU A 173 14.91 -2.24 11.18
N ALA A 174 16.10 -2.56 10.71
CA ALA A 174 17.24 -1.65 10.71
C ALA A 174 16.96 -0.39 9.89
N LEU A 175 16.33 -0.54 8.73
CA LEU A 175 15.90 0.58 7.90
C LEU A 175 14.94 1.49 8.64
N LEU A 176 13.89 0.92 9.21
CA LEU A 176 12.85 1.67 9.91
C LEU A 176 13.43 2.43 11.11
N ARG A 177 14.36 1.82 11.87
CA ARG A 177 15.08 2.51 12.95
C ARG A 177 15.81 3.76 12.46
N ARG A 178 16.47 3.68 11.30
CA ARG A 178 17.18 4.82 10.71
C ARG A 178 16.23 5.92 10.27
N LEU A 179 15.14 5.56 9.58
CA LEU A 179 14.09 6.50 9.19
C LEU A 179 13.50 7.21 10.41
N MET A 180 13.19 6.46 11.47
CA MET A 180 12.68 7.02 12.73
C MET A 180 13.70 7.93 13.42
N SER A 181 15.00 7.68 13.28
CA SER A 181 16.05 8.59 13.78
C SER A 181 16.27 9.85 12.92
N GLY A 182 15.55 10.00 11.81
CA GLY A 182 15.70 11.13 10.90
C GLY A 182 16.77 10.95 9.82
N ASP A 183 17.31 9.73 9.64
CA ASP A 183 18.33 9.44 8.64
C ASP A 183 17.71 8.90 7.35
N PHE A 184 17.67 9.76 6.33
CA PHE A 184 17.13 9.47 4.99
C PHE A 184 18.21 9.51 3.90
N SER A 185 19.46 9.18 4.24
CA SER A 185 20.61 9.20 3.32
C SER A 185 20.56 8.07 2.28
N ILE A 186 20.40 8.41 0.99
CA ILE A 186 20.22 7.47 -0.14
C ILE A 186 21.34 6.40 -0.22
N GLU A 187 22.58 6.79 0.05
CA GLU A 187 23.76 5.92 -0.03
C GLU A 187 23.63 4.65 0.82
N ALA A 188 22.93 4.76 1.94
CA ALA A 188 22.80 3.68 2.88
C ALA A 188 21.61 2.74 2.56
N PHE A 189 20.83 3.05 1.52
CA PHE A 189 19.79 2.17 0.98
C PHE A 189 20.30 1.31 -0.19
N SER A 190 21.49 1.60 -0.71
CA SER A 190 22.14 0.83 -1.78
C SER A 190 22.63 -0.56 -1.35
N GLN A 191 22.56 -0.89 -0.06
CA GLN A 191 23.08 -2.12 0.55
C GLN A 191 22.11 -3.31 0.56
N GLY A 192 21.21 -3.39 -0.43
CA GLY A 192 20.40 -4.61 -0.64
C GLY A 192 19.12 -4.72 0.20
N ILE A 193 18.65 -3.65 0.82
CA ILE A 193 17.28 -3.63 1.37
C ILE A 193 16.36 -3.38 0.18
N PRO A 194 15.47 -4.33 -0.21
CA PRO A 194 14.59 -4.13 -1.36
C PRO A 194 13.69 -2.93 -1.10
N LEU A 195 14.08 -1.78 -1.65
CA LEU A 195 13.38 -0.51 -1.68
C LEU A 195 12.11 -0.57 -2.56
N GLY A 196 11.58 -1.77 -2.81
CA GLY A 196 10.53 -2.03 -3.80
C GLY A 196 9.25 -1.24 -3.62
N LEU A 197 9.08 -0.53 -2.50
CA LEU A 197 7.83 0.14 -2.18
C LEU A 197 7.84 1.67 -2.32
N CYS A 198 8.99 2.37 -2.35
CA CYS A 198 8.99 3.85 -2.40
C CYS A 198 10.32 4.49 -2.87
N SER A 199 10.99 3.98 -3.91
CA SER A 199 12.22 4.61 -4.45
C SER A 199 12.04 6.12 -4.72
N GLY A 200 10.90 6.48 -5.32
CA GLY A 200 10.55 7.87 -5.61
C GLY A 200 10.42 8.77 -4.37
N TYR A 201 10.13 8.24 -3.17
CA TYR A 201 10.05 9.05 -1.95
C TYR A 201 11.41 9.66 -1.58
N PHE A 202 12.49 8.90 -1.75
CA PHE A 202 13.83 9.38 -1.39
C PHE A 202 14.40 10.35 -2.43
N ASP A 203 13.88 10.34 -3.65
CA ASP A 203 14.21 11.32 -4.69
C ASP A 203 13.53 12.68 -4.45
N LEU A 204 12.50 12.74 -3.60
CA LEU A 204 11.83 13.98 -3.24
C LEU A 204 12.68 14.81 -2.27
N PRO A 205 12.66 16.14 -2.40
CA PRO A 205 13.29 17.02 -1.42
C PRO A 205 12.62 16.85 -0.05
N PRO A 206 13.37 17.02 1.06
CA PRO A 206 12.80 17.01 2.39
C PRO A 206 11.85 18.20 2.59
N LYS A 207 10.93 18.06 3.54
CA LYS A 207 10.05 19.17 3.95
C LYS A 207 10.88 20.37 4.41
N PRO A 208 10.41 21.62 4.22
CA PRO A 208 11.07 22.83 4.73
C PRO A 208 11.36 22.81 6.24
N GLY A 209 10.55 22.10 7.03
CA GLY A 209 10.73 21.94 8.48
C GLY A 209 11.62 20.77 8.90
N GLY A 210 12.20 20.03 7.94
CA GLY A 210 12.92 18.78 8.18
C GLY A 210 11.99 17.56 8.30
N GLU A 211 12.59 16.38 8.44
CA GLU A 211 11.87 15.14 8.68
C GLU A 211 11.64 14.94 10.19
N PRO A 212 10.48 14.40 10.60
CA PRO A 212 10.20 14.15 12.01
C PRO A 212 11.13 13.06 12.55
N MET A 213 11.73 13.32 13.71
CA MET A 213 12.36 12.29 14.52
C MET A 213 11.29 11.60 15.36
N ILE A 214 11.19 10.29 15.22
CA ILE A 214 10.20 9.47 15.91
C ILE A 214 10.90 8.71 17.01
N VAL A 215 10.40 8.86 18.24
CA VAL A 215 10.91 8.11 19.39
C VAL A 215 10.70 6.62 19.13
N ILE A 216 11.79 5.86 19.15
CA ILE A 216 11.75 4.40 19.04
C ILE A 216 11.17 3.85 20.35
N PRO A 217 10.08 3.06 20.30
CA PRO A 217 9.51 2.46 21.49
C PRO A 217 10.55 1.61 22.23
N THR A 218 10.83 1.95 23.49
CA THR A 218 11.70 1.15 24.37
C THR A 218 10.85 0.02 24.96
N ILE A 219 10.72 -1.08 24.22
CA ILE A 219 10.16 -2.39 24.64
C ILE A 219 8.77 -2.32 25.31
N ILE A 220 7.72 -2.65 24.53
CA ILE A 220 6.39 -3.29 24.80
C ILE A 220 5.60 -3.03 26.11
N ALA A 221 6.23 -2.73 27.25
CA ALA A 221 5.59 -2.63 28.57
C ALA A 221 4.58 -1.47 28.70
N GLU A 222 4.68 -0.43 27.87
CA GLU A 222 3.82 0.77 27.97
C GLU A 222 2.77 0.89 26.86
N MET A 223 2.56 -0.15 26.05
CA MET A 223 1.32 -0.23 25.28
C MET A 223 0.19 -0.78 26.15
N ALA A 224 -0.10 -0.06 27.23
CA ALA A 224 -1.44 -0.01 27.79
C ALA A 224 -2.33 0.63 26.72
N PHE A 225 -2.71 -0.15 25.72
CA PHE A 225 -3.80 0.23 24.83
C PHE A 225 -5.00 0.42 25.75
N GLU A 226 -5.45 1.66 25.91
CA GLU A 226 -6.74 1.96 26.50
C GLU A 226 -7.76 1.02 25.86
N ILE A 227 -8.34 0.19 26.73
CA ILE A 227 -9.40 -0.75 26.39
C ILE A 227 -10.63 0.13 26.21
N ASP A 228 -10.81 0.68 25.01
CA ASP A 228 -12.13 1.12 24.58
C ASP A 228 -12.80 -0.06 23.88
N GLU A 229 -13.85 -0.51 24.56
CA GLU A 229 -14.83 -1.52 24.18
C GLU A 229 -15.41 -1.22 22.79
N LEU A 230 -14.88 -1.87 21.75
CA LEU A 230 -15.53 -1.95 20.43
C LEU A 230 -15.71 -3.40 19.97
N GLU A 231 -15.89 -4.31 20.94
CA GLU A 231 -16.52 -5.62 20.67
C GLU A 231 -18.05 -5.51 20.54
N ALA A 232 -18.62 -4.30 20.49
CA ALA A 232 -20.06 -4.07 20.38
C ALA A 232 -20.61 -4.04 18.93
N ASP A 233 -19.80 -3.78 17.90
CA ASP A 233 -20.31 -3.53 16.54
C ASP A 233 -20.34 -4.76 15.61
N SER A 234 -19.98 -5.95 16.09
CA SER A 234 -20.07 -7.19 15.30
C SER A 234 -21.30 -8.06 15.65
N ALA A 235 -22.14 -7.63 16.59
CA ALA A 235 -23.27 -8.44 17.09
C ALA A 235 -24.65 -8.03 16.52
N THR A 236 -24.73 -7.10 15.56
CA THR A 236 -26.02 -6.54 15.09
C THR A 236 -26.23 -6.58 13.58
N GLU A 237 -25.73 -7.63 12.90
CA GLU A 237 -26.09 -7.90 11.49
C GLU A 237 -26.45 -9.38 11.22
N SER A 238 -26.80 -10.13 12.26
CA SER A 238 -27.36 -11.48 12.14
C SER A 238 -28.73 -11.55 12.79
N GLN A 239 -29.71 -10.90 12.18
CA GLN A 239 -31.13 -11.19 12.36
C GLN A 239 -31.91 -10.50 11.23
N MET A 240 -32.87 -11.23 10.66
CA MET A 240 -33.77 -10.86 9.55
C MET A 240 -33.29 -11.26 8.15
N ASN A 241 -33.47 -12.55 7.81
CA ASN A 241 -34.43 -12.96 6.78
C ASN A 241 -34.56 -14.49 6.79
N GLU A 242 -35.34 -15.01 7.75
CA GLU A 242 -36.11 -16.23 7.53
C GLU A 242 -37.51 -15.76 7.12
N ALA A 243 -37.83 -15.93 5.85
CA ALA A 243 -39.19 -15.97 5.36
C ALA A 243 -39.24 -17.12 4.35
N ASP A 244 -39.99 -18.14 4.75
CA ASP A 244 -40.50 -19.22 3.91
C ASP A 244 -41.12 -18.66 2.63
N ASP A 245 -40.84 -19.29 1.50
CA ASP A 245 -41.86 -19.57 0.50
C ASP A 245 -41.44 -20.82 -0.27
N ASP A 246 -42.13 -21.91 0.06
CA ASP A 246 -42.35 -23.06 -0.81
C ASP A 246 -42.93 -22.55 -2.14
N GLU A 247 -42.35 -22.88 -3.29
CA GLU A 247 -43.13 -23.42 -4.44
C GLU A 247 -42.25 -24.35 -5.28
N ASP A 248 -42.82 -25.54 -5.43
CA ASP A 248 -42.54 -26.65 -6.33
C ASP A 248 -42.73 -26.18 -7.78
N ASP A 249 -41.74 -26.39 -8.64
CA ASP A 249 -41.99 -26.59 -10.07
C ASP A 249 -40.77 -27.29 -10.70
N THR A 250 -40.94 -28.60 -10.84
CA THR A 250 -40.23 -29.43 -11.81
C THR A 250 -40.49 -28.92 -13.22
N ASP A 251 -39.45 -28.65 -14.00
CA ASP A 251 -39.54 -28.73 -15.45
C ASP A 251 -38.22 -29.17 -16.07
N ASP A 252 -38.40 -30.08 -17.03
CA ASP A 252 -37.42 -30.81 -17.80
C ASP A 252 -36.35 -29.92 -18.45
N ILE A 253 -35.07 -30.32 -18.30
CA ILE A 253 -34.03 -29.91 -19.25
C ILE A 253 -33.42 -31.17 -19.85
N GLU A 254 -33.84 -31.39 -21.09
CA GLU A 254 -33.34 -32.41 -22.01
C GLU A 254 -31.81 -32.34 -22.15
N GLU A 255 -31.20 -33.51 -22.14
CA GLU A 255 -29.82 -33.74 -22.54
C GLU A 255 -29.63 -33.29 -24.00
N SER A 256 -28.98 -32.15 -24.23
CA SER A 256 -28.52 -31.74 -25.55
C SER A 256 -27.02 -31.98 -25.72
N GLU A 257 -26.71 -32.64 -26.83
CA GLU A 257 -25.45 -33.21 -27.28
C GLU A 257 -24.22 -32.29 -27.15
N LEU A 258 -23.13 -32.90 -26.68
CA LEU A 258 -21.76 -32.38 -26.73
C LEU A 258 -21.31 -32.25 -28.20
N ASP A 259 -21.38 -31.03 -28.73
CA ASP A 259 -20.73 -30.69 -29.99
C ASP A 259 -19.28 -30.23 -29.73
N SER A 260 -18.38 -30.87 -30.48
CA SER A 260 -16.93 -30.75 -30.33
C SER A 260 -16.44 -29.37 -30.75
N ILE A 261 -15.85 -28.62 -29.81
CA ILE A 261 -15.17 -27.36 -30.12
C ILE A 261 -13.86 -27.68 -30.87
N PRO A 262 -13.65 -27.18 -32.09
CA PRO A 262 -12.41 -27.37 -32.81
C PRO A 262 -11.27 -26.56 -32.16
N THR A 263 -10.16 -27.23 -31.88
CA THR A 263 -8.91 -26.65 -31.40
C THR A 263 -8.40 -25.59 -32.39
N PRO A 264 -8.11 -24.36 -31.96
CA PRO A 264 -7.49 -23.37 -32.84
C PRO A 264 -6.03 -23.76 -33.12
N GLU A 265 -5.70 -23.89 -34.40
CA GLU A 265 -4.35 -24.10 -34.89
C GLU A 265 -3.43 -22.93 -34.52
N THR A 266 -2.30 -23.26 -33.91
CA THR A 266 -1.21 -22.35 -33.56
C THR A 266 -0.65 -21.71 -34.84
N PRO A 267 -0.64 -20.37 -35.00
CA PRO A 267 0.04 -19.75 -36.12
C PRO A 267 1.56 -19.88 -35.97
N GLU A 268 2.20 -20.40 -37.02
CA GLU A 268 3.65 -20.47 -37.17
C GLU A 268 4.26 -19.06 -37.11
N ILE A 269 5.17 -18.86 -36.16
CA ILE A 269 5.97 -17.63 -36.05
C ILE A 269 7.08 -17.70 -37.11
N GLU A 270 6.87 -17.06 -38.25
CA GLU A 270 7.95 -16.77 -39.20
C GLU A 270 8.93 -15.77 -38.58
N GLN A 271 10.20 -16.18 -38.57
CA GLN A 271 11.34 -15.42 -38.10
C GLN A 271 11.59 -14.20 -38.99
N LEU A 272 11.26 -13.00 -38.50
CA LEU A 272 11.77 -11.75 -39.07
C LEU A 272 13.25 -11.59 -38.73
N ARG A 273 14.10 -11.85 -39.72
CA ARG A 273 15.49 -11.39 -39.77
C ARG A 273 15.49 -9.88 -39.97
N LEU A 274 16.02 -9.13 -39.00
CA LEU A 274 16.35 -7.72 -39.15
C LEU A 274 17.81 -7.58 -39.61
N PHE A 275 17.97 -6.86 -40.72
CA PHE A 275 19.16 -6.06 -41.04
C PHE A 275 19.07 -4.74 -40.28
#